data_AF-A0A258LRZ3-F1
#
_entry.id   AF-A0A258LRZ3-F1
#
_cell.length_a   1.000
_cell.length_b   1.000
_cell.length_c   1.000
_cell.angle_alpha   90.00
_cell.angle_beta   90.00
_cell.angle_gamma   90.00
#
_symmetry.space_group_name_H-M   'P 1'
#
loop_
_entity.id
_entity.type
_entity.pdbx_description
1 polymer ?
#
loop_
_entity_poly.entity_id
_entity_poly.type
_entity_poly.pdbx_seq_one_letter_code
_entity_poly.pdbx_strand_id
1 'polypeptide(L)'
;MASSKARTPSGTHASPAPSSTRGFAGMDPEKRKAIARKGGESVPAEKRSFAQDRTLASVAGRKGGQAVAGEDRSFSRNRTLAARAGQKGGQASNASRSD
;
A
#
# COMPACT_ATOMS: atom_id res chain seq x y z
N MET A 1 -24.13 46.08 -42.09
CA MET A 1 -23.39 46.43 -40.86
C MET A 1 -23.01 45.13 -40.15
N ALA A 2 -21.72 44.94 -39.92
CA ALA A 2 -21.11 43.68 -39.52
C ALA A 2 -21.36 43.33 -38.04
N SER A 3 -21.36 42.02 -37.78
CA SER A 3 -21.44 41.32 -36.49
C SER A 3 -20.59 41.91 -35.37
N SER A 4 -21.15 41.92 -34.16
CA SER A 4 -20.36 41.81 -32.93
C SER A 4 -21.20 41.16 -31.83
N LYS A 5 -21.20 39.82 -31.84
CA LYS A 5 -21.65 39.00 -30.72
C LYS A 5 -20.61 39.13 -29.61
N ALA A 6 -20.97 39.83 -28.53
CA ALA A 6 -20.12 39.96 -27.36
C ALA A 6 -19.84 38.56 -26.78
N ARG A 7 -18.60 38.10 -26.96
CA ARG A 7 -18.07 36.86 -26.42
C ARG A 7 -17.64 37.15 -24.98
N THR A 8 -18.29 36.46 -24.05
CA THR A 8 -17.91 36.40 -22.64
C THR A 8 -16.46 35.93 -22.49
N PRO A 9 -15.60 36.62 -21.72
CA PRO A 9 -14.37 36.00 -21.25
C PRO A 9 -14.72 35.05 -20.10
N SER A 10 -14.56 33.77 -20.40
CA SER A 10 -14.64 32.62 -19.51
C SER A 10 -13.78 32.78 -18.26
N GLY A 11 -14.29 32.19 -17.17
CA GLY A 11 -13.72 32.20 -15.83
C GLY A 11 -12.20 32.00 -15.77
N THR A 12 -11.60 32.83 -14.93
CA THR A 12 -10.33 32.61 -14.25
C THR A 12 -10.20 31.14 -13.84
N HIS A 13 -9.26 30.42 -14.47
CA HIS A 13 -8.82 29.12 -13.97
C HIS A 13 -8.14 29.34 -12.62
N ALA A 14 -8.90 29.13 -11.55
CA ALA A 14 -8.37 29.06 -10.21
C ALA A 14 -7.29 27.97 -10.16
N SER A 15 -6.07 28.36 -9.76
CA SER A 15 -4.99 27.46 -9.38
C SER A 15 -5.52 26.34 -8.47
N PRO A 16 -5.07 25.09 -8.60
CA PRO A 16 -5.53 24.02 -7.72
C PRO A 16 -5.15 24.37 -6.28
N ALA A 17 -6.16 24.67 -5.46
CA ALA A 17 -5.98 24.82 -4.02
C ALA A 17 -5.26 23.58 -3.47
N PRO A 18 -4.36 23.72 -2.47
CA PRO A 18 -3.71 22.56 -1.85
C PRO A 18 -4.83 21.63 -1.37
N SER A 19 -4.81 20.38 -1.83
CA SER A 19 -5.81 19.38 -1.43
C SER A 19 -5.82 19.32 0.09
N SER A 20 -6.85 19.90 0.72
CA SER A 20 -6.98 19.83 2.17
C SER A 20 -6.96 18.37 2.56
N THR A 21 -6.04 18.00 3.45
CA THR A 21 -5.87 16.63 3.92
C THR A 21 -7.15 16.22 4.64
N ARG A 22 -8.11 15.68 3.88
CA ARG A 22 -9.44 15.28 4.33
C ARG A 22 -9.54 13.77 4.36
N GLY A 23 -10.42 13.24 5.21
CA GLY A 23 -10.59 11.79 5.37
C GLY A 23 -9.39 11.11 6.04
N PHE A 24 -9.10 9.87 5.65
CA PHE A 24 -8.09 9.03 6.31
C PHE A 24 -6.69 9.66 6.32
N ALA A 25 -6.29 10.31 5.24
CA ALA A 25 -4.97 10.96 5.14
C ALA A 25 -4.81 12.14 6.12
N GLY A 26 -5.90 12.83 6.46
CA GLY A 26 -5.91 13.97 7.39
C GLY A 26 -6.03 13.58 8.86
N MET A 27 -6.25 12.31 9.14
CA MET A 27 -6.41 11.79 10.49
C MET A 27 -5.05 11.64 11.18
N ASP A 28 -5.07 11.80 12.51
CA ASP A 28 -3.93 11.59 13.38
C ASP A 28 -3.16 10.28 13.04
N PRO A 29 -1.81 10.31 12.98
CA PRO A 29 -1.01 9.16 12.59
C PRO A 29 -1.25 7.91 13.46
N GLU A 30 -1.43 8.07 14.77
CA GLU A 30 -1.66 6.94 15.67
C GLU A 30 -3.05 6.34 15.45
N LYS A 31 -4.07 7.20 15.26
CA LYS A 31 -5.42 6.74 14.91
C LYS A 31 -5.46 6.02 13.56
N ARG A 32 -4.70 6.48 12.55
CA ARG A 32 -4.53 5.77 11.28
C ARG A 32 -3.93 4.39 11.46
N LYS A 33 -2.84 4.29 12.23
CA LYS A 33 -2.17 3.00 12.52
C LYS A 33 -3.12 2.04 13.23
N ALA A 34 -3.89 2.53 14.21
CA ALA A 34 -4.86 1.72 14.92
C ALA A 34 -5.94 1.15 13.99
N ILE A 35 -6.47 1.97 13.06
CA ILE A 35 -7.45 1.51 12.06
C ILE A 35 -6.84 0.49 11.10
N ALA A 36 -5.63 0.75 10.58
CA ALA A 36 -4.93 -0.17 9.71
C ALA A 36 -4.64 -1.52 10.39
N ARG A 37 -4.24 -1.49 11.67
CA ARG A 37 -4.02 -2.68 12.51
C ARG A 37 -5.32 -3.46 12.71
N LYS A 38 -6.42 -2.78 13.05
CA LYS A 38 -7.74 -3.40 13.27
C LYS A 38 -8.23 -4.17 12.06
N GLY A 39 -7.97 -3.69 10.84
CA GLY A 39 -8.31 -4.41 9.61
C GLY A 39 -7.62 -5.77 9.49
N GLY A 40 -6.34 -5.86 9.89
CA GLY A 40 -5.60 -7.12 9.90
C GLY A 40 -5.91 -8.03 11.11
N GLU A 41 -6.27 -7.44 12.25
CA GLU A 41 -6.65 -8.15 13.48
C GLU A 41 -8.07 -8.72 13.45
N SER A 42 -8.95 -8.18 12.59
CA SER A 42 -10.35 -8.60 12.51
C SER A 42 -10.54 -10.08 12.15
N VAL A 43 -9.51 -10.73 11.60
CA VAL A 43 -9.48 -12.18 11.38
C VAL A 43 -8.60 -12.83 12.45
N PRO A 44 -9.16 -13.75 13.28
CA PRO A 44 -8.39 -14.57 14.22
C PRO A 44 -7.20 -15.22 13.53
N ALA A 45 -6.07 -15.36 14.24
CA ALA A 45 -4.82 -15.81 13.64
C ALA A 45 -4.99 -17.13 12.89
N GLU A 46 -5.81 -18.04 13.41
CA GLU A 46 -6.09 -19.39 12.91
C GLU A 46 -6.94 -19.36 11.63
N LYS A 47 -7.75 -18.30 11.44
CA LYS A 47 -8.62 -18.12 10.28
C LYS A 47 -8.02 -17.22 9.21
N ARG A 48 -6.81 -16.69 9.42
CA ARG A 48 -6.11 -15.92 8.39
C ARG A 48 -5.74 -16.85 7.25
N SER A 49 -6.04 -16.46 6.01
CA SER A 49 -5.78 -17.29 4.82
C SER A 49 -4.32 -17.74 4.71
N PHE A 50 -3.38 -16.94 5.23
CA PHE A 50 -1.94 -17.28 5.26
C PHE A 50 -1.55 -18.27 6.37
N ALA A 51 -2.33 -18.39 7.44
CA ALA A 51 -2.09 -19.32 8.54
C ALA A 51 -2.72 -20.70 8.28
N GLN A 52 -3.80 -20.74 7.50
CA GLN A 52 -4.56 -21.95 7.21
C GLN A 52 -3.82 -22.92 6.27
N ASP A 53 -3.15 -22.39 5.24
CA ASP A 53 -2.31 -23.19 4.36
C ASP A 53 -0.98 -22.48 4.07
N ARG A 54 0.06 -22.94 4.78
CA ARG A 54 1.43 -22.43 4.63
C ARG A 54 1.99 -22.68 3.23
N THR A 55 1.59 -23.77 2.58
CA THR A 55 2.07 -24.08 1.23
C THR A 55 1.46 -23.12 0.21
N LEU A 56 0.15 -22.89 0.28
CA LEU A 56 -0.55 -21.91 -0.56
C LEU A 56 -0.02 -20.50 -0.34
N ALA A 57 0.19 -20.10 0.91
CA ALA A 57 0.79 -18.81 1.26
C ALA A 57 2.18 -18.63 0.61
N SER A 58 3.01 -19.66 0.67
CA SER A 58 4.35 -19.65 0.08
C SER A 58 4.30 -19.58 -1.45
N VAL A 59 3.38 -20.33 -2.07
CA VAL A 59 3.16 -20.31 -3.53
C VAL A 59 2.63 -18.95 -3.99
N ALA A 60 1.66 -18.37 -3.28
CA ALA A 60 1.11 -17.05 -3.58
C ALA A 60 2.18 -15.95 -3.44
N GLY A 61 2.99 -16.00 -2.38
CA GLY A 61 4.13 -15.09 -2.21
C GLY A 61 5.16 -15.21 -3.34
N ARG A 62 5.52 -16.45 -3.72
CA ARG A 62 6.41 -16.71 -4.86
C ARG A 62 5.82 -16.17 -6.16
N LYS A 63 4.55 -16.42 -6.44
CA LYS A 63 3.85 -15.93 -7.64
C LYS A 63 3.79 -14.40 -7.67
N GLY A 64 3.51 -13.75 -6.55
CA GLY A 64 3.55 -12.29 -6.43
C GLY A 64 4.94 -11.70 -6.71
N GLY A 65 6.01 -12.37 -6.26
CA GLY A 65 7.40 -11.97 -6.53
C GLY A 65 7.87 -12.23 -7.97
N GLN A 66 7.18 -13.09 -8.71
CA GLN A 66 7.46 -13.38 -10.12
C GLN A 66 6.91 -12.32 -11.09
N ALA A 67 6.02 -11.43 -10.64
CA ALA A 67 5.48 -10.34 -11.45
C ALA A 67 6.53 -9.30 -11.88
N VAL A 68 7.75 -9.37 -11.32
CA VAL A 68 8.86 -8.47 -11.61
C VAL A 68 9.93 -9.22 -12.41
N ALA A 69 10.37 -8.64 -13.53
CA ALA A 69 11.48 -9.13 -14.35
C ALA A 69 12.73 -9.36 -13.48
N GLY A 70 13.53 -10.39 -13.80
CA GLY A 70 14.64 -10.85 -12.95
C GLY A 70 15.62 -9.74 -12.55
N GLU A 71 15.91 -8.85 -13.50
CA GLU A 71 16.80 -7.71 -13.40
C GLU A 71 16.23 -6.61 -12.51
N ASP A 72 14.90 -6.50 -12.47
CA ASP A 72 14.19 -5.47 -11.71
C ASP A 72 13.80 -5.89 -10.30
N ARG A 73 14.02 -7.16 -9.95
CA ARG A 73 13.71 -7.65 -8.61
C ARG A 73 14.61 -6.99 -7.58
N SER A 74 14.05 -6.71 -6.40
CA SER A 74 14.76 -6.04 -5.31
C SER A 74 16.06 -6.74 -4.91
N PHE A 75 16.13 -8.07 -5.04
CA PHE A 75 17.33 -8.86 -4.72
C PHE A 75 18.46 -8.74 -5.76
N SER A 76 18.14 -8.34 -6.99
CA SER A 76 19.11 -8.02 -8.05
C SER A 76 19.56 -6.56 -7.94
N ARG A 77 18.64 -5.63 -7.64
CA ARG A 77 18.93 -4.19 -7.51
C ARG A 77 19.62 -3.81 -6.21
N ASN A 78 19.20 -4.38 -5.08
CA ASN A 78 19.77 -4.10 -3.77
C ASN A 78 19.59 -5.30 -2.81
N ARG A 79 20.59 -6.18 -2.83
CA ARG A 79 20.60 -7.43 -2.05
C ARG A 79 20.44 -7.19 -0.54
N THR A 80 21.04 -6.15 0.02
CA THR A 80 20.99 -5.88 1.47
C THR A 80 19.59 -5.43 1.91
N LEU A 81 18.94 -4.55 1.14
CA LEU A 81 17.56 -4.14 1.40
C LEU A 81 16.59 -5.32 1.27
N ALA A 82 16.75 -6.14 0.22
CA ALA A 82 15.93 -7.32 0.00
C ALA A 82 16.09 -8.34 1.14
N ALA A 83 17.31 -8.59 1.60
CA ALA A 83 17.58 -9.46 2.74
C ALA A 83 16.92 -8.95 4.03
N ARG A 84 17.04 -7.65 4.32
CA ARG A 84 16.37 -7.03 5.49
C ARG A 84 14.85 -7.15 5.41
N ALA A 85 14.26 -6.94 4.24
CA ALA A 85 12.82 -7.09 4.03
C ALA A 85 12.38 -8.55 4.26
N GLY A 86 13.13 -9.52 3.73
CA GLY A 86 12.90 -10.95 3.95
C GLY A 86 13.01 -11.34 5.42
N GLN A 87 14.07 -10.89 6.11
CA GLN A 87 14.26 -11.10 7.54
C GLN A 87 13.10 -10.55 8.36
N LYS A 88 12.65 -9.32 8.08
CA LYS A 88 11.50 -8.70 8.77
C LYS A 88 10.22 -9.52 8.58
N GLY A 89 9.97 -10.02 7.37
CA GLY A 89 8.83 -10.90 7.10
C GLY A 89 8.90 -12.22 7.86
N GLY A 90 10.10 -12.82 7.93
CA GLY A 90 10.35 -14.03 8.72
C GLY A 90 10.19 -13.81 10.24
N GLN A 91 10.68 -12.68 10.76
CA GLN A 91 10.54 -12.31 12.17
C GLN A 91 9.08 -12.10 12.57
N ALA A 92 8.26 -11.45 11.74
CA ALA A 92 6.83 -11.30 12.00
C ALA A 92 6.12 -12.67 12.09
N SER A 93 6.62 -13.67 11.37
CA SER A 93 6.10 -15.04 11.39
C SER A 93 6.58 -15.86 12.60
N ASN A 94 7.74 -15.54 13.17
CA ASN A 94 8.30 -16.20 14.35
C ASN A 94 7.83 -15.57 15.66
N ALA A 95 7.58 -14.26 15.68
CA ALA A 95 7.05 -13.56 16.85
C ALA A 95 5.68 -14.12 17.27
N SER A 96 4.83 -14.52 16.32
CA SER A 96 3.54 -15.15 16.59
C SER A 96 3.60 -16.63 17.00
N ARG A 97 4.79 -17.23 17.07
CA ARG A 97 5.00 -18.64 17.47
C ARG A 97 5.60 -18.80 18.87
N SER A 98 5.93 -17.69 19.51
CA SER A 98 6.68 -17.66 20.77
C SER A 98 5.81 -17.29 21.99
N ASP A 99 4.48 -17.31 21.84
CA ASP A 99 3.46 -17.18 22.89
C ASP A 99 2.76 -18.53 23.09
#